data_AF-A0A5R9G2G0-F1
#
_entry.id   AF-A0A5R9G2G0-F1
#
_cell.length_a   1.000
_cell.length_b   1.000
_cell.length_c   1.000
_cell.angle_alpha   90.00
_cell.angle_beta   90.00
_cell.angle_gamma   90.00
#
_symmetry.space_group_name_H-M   'P 1'
#
loop_
_entity.id
_entity.type
_entity.pdbx_description
1 polymer ?
#
loop_
_entity_poly.entity_id
_entity_poly.type
_entity_poly.pdbx_seq_one_letter_code
_entity_poly.pdbx_strand_id
1 'polypeptide(L)'
;MNRFGKKLFLWMLALTMALGAAVLGLPDGRAHADWNNPVVFSSTFQNDSMAGWTVNRPTWSIGNASGQYWLRTTAEAGENIAWAGQSHWSRYAVESKVRIEHPLGNGGILFRVTDANNFYLFRLNLATGKAELYKKTAGQLVLVKDAAYGASANVWYTLKAEVKRNEVHG
;
A
#
# COMPACT_ATOMS: atom_id res chain seq x y z
N MET A 1 58.91 -10.17 26.67
CA MET A 1 59.00 -9.11 27.70
C MET A 1 57.97 -8.03 27.37
N ASN A 2 57.13 -7.73 28.37
CA ASN A 2 56.00 -6.80 28.40
C ASN A 2 56.37 -5.40 27.82
N ARG A 3 55.41 -4.59 27.33
CA ARG A 3 54.55 -3.75 28.18
C ARG A 3 53.28 -3.26 27.46
N PHE A 4 52.15 -3.45 28.15
CA PHE A 4 50.86 -2.78 27.99
C PHE A 4 50.97 -1.27 28.22
N GLY A 5 50.13 -0.49 27.52
CA GLY A 5 49.80 0.90 27.86
C GLY A 5 48.37 1.24 27.45
N LYS A 6 47.44 1.25 28.41
CA LYS A 6 46.06 1.73 28.28
C LYS A 6 46.03 3.26 28.35
N LYS A 7 45.23 3.96 27.53
CA LYS A 7 44.58 5.24 27.91
C LYS A 7 43.23 5.40 27.19
N LEU A 8 42.14 5.33 27.98
CA LEU A 8 40.82 5.88 27.65
C LEU A 8 40.92 7.42 27.67
N PHE A 9 40.21 8.11 26.76
CA PHE A 9 39.85 9.52 26.94
C PHE A 9 38.51 9.80 26.25
N LEU A 10 37.54 10.29 27.02
CA LEU A 10 36.17 10.66 26.63
C LEU A 10 36.08 12.19 26.73
N TRP A 11 35.61 12.90 25.70
CA TRP A 11 35.23 14.33 25.77
C TRP A 11 33.91 14.60 25.06
N MET A 12 33.08 15.42 25.69
CA MET A 12 31.71 15.84 25.32
C MET A 12 31.66 17.00 24.30
N LEU A 13 30.48 17.13 23.69
CA LEU A 13 29.94 18.13 22.74
C LEU A 13 30.37 19.61 22.91
N ALA A 14 30.50 20.31 21.76
CA ALA A 14 29.99 21.68 21.58
C ALA A 14 29.68 21.98 20.09
N LEU A 15 28.58 22.70 19.89
CA LEU A 15 27.85 23.02 18.67
C LEU A 15 28.37 24.30 17.98
N THR A 16 28.46 24.34 16.64
CA THR A 16 28.43 25.59 15.84
C THR A 16 27.67 25.42 14.51
N MET A 17 26.60 26.22 14.34
CA MET A 17 25.97 26.61 13.05
C MET A 17 26.75 27.81 12.46
N ALA A 18 26.74 28.23 11.19
CA ALA A 18 26.22 27.83 9.87
C ALA A 18 27.01 28.72 8.84
N LEU A 19 27.16 28.43 7.53
CA LEU A 19 26.23 28.82 6.44
C LEU A 19 26.80 28.36 5.05
N GLY A 20 25.92 27.83 4.18
CA GLY A 20 25.91 27.93 2.69
C GLY A 20 27.04 27.23 1.87
N ALA A 21 26.81 26.54 0.74
CA ALA A 21 25.64 26.42 -0.13
C ALA A 21 25.79 25.24 -1.12
N ALA A 22 24.65 24.86 -1.73
CA ALA A 22 24.43 24.08 -2.95
C ALA A 22 24.73 22.57 -2.94
N VAL A 23 23.70 21.78 -2.63
CA VAL A 23 23.58 20.38 -3.11
C VAL A 23 22.66 20.40 -4.34
N LEU A 24 23.21 19.99 -5.48
CA LEU A 24 22.48 19.72 -6.73
C LEU A 24 21.56 18.52 -6.54
N GLY A 25 20.29 18.70 -6.88
CA GLY A 25 19.21 17.76 -6.60
C GLY A 25 19.35 16.40 -7.28
N LEU A 26 19.38 15.36 -6.46
CA LEU A 26 18.86 14.04 -6.80
C LEU A 26 17.59 13.85 -5.97
N PRO A 27 16.47 13.39 -6.56
CA PRO A 27 15.26 13.12 -5.79
C PRO A 27 15.50 11.86 -4.97
N ASP A 28 15.87 12.03 -3.69
CA ASP A 28 15.88 10.94 -2.73
C ASP A 28 14.43 10.46 -2.53
N GLY A 29 14.17 9.20 -2.89
CA GLY A 29 12.87 8.51 -2.85
C GLY A 29 12.32 8.27 -1.44
N ARG A 30 12.23 9.31 -0.63
CA ARG A 30 11.39 9.34 0.56
C ARG A 30 10.05 9.93 0.12
N ALA A 31 8.97 9.20 0.35
CA ALA A 31 7.63 9.75 0.21
C ALA A 31 7.59 11.08 0.98
N HIS A 32 7.59 12.20 0.26
CA HIS A 32 7.30 13.50 0.84
C HIS A 32 5.85 13.40 1.28
N ALA A 33 5.65 13.22 2.59
CA ALA A 33 4.41 13.62 3.22
C ALA A 33 4.29 15.13 2.97
N ASP A 34 3.51 15.50 1.96
CA ASP A 34 3.03 16.86 1.80
C ASP A 34 2.33 17.22 3.13
N TRP A 35 2.80 18.27 3.81
CA TRP A 35 2.28 18.71 5.11
C TRP A 35 0.76 18.96 5.09
N ASN A 36 0.17 19.08 3.90
CA ASN A 36 -1.26 19.26 3.68
C ASN A 36 -2.06 17.95 3.43
N ASN A 37 -1.43 16.76 3.44
CA ASN A 37 -2.13 15.49 3.26
C ASN A 37 -1.59 14.39 4.20
N PRO A 38 -2.07 14.33 5.47
CA PRO A 38 -1.58 13.36 6.44
C PRO A 38 -1.90 11.92 6.00
N VAL A 39 -0.95 11.02 6.22
CA VAL A 39 -1.19 9.57 6.09
C VAL A 39 -2.07 9.13 7.25
N VAL A 40 -3.34 8.86 6.97
CA VAL A 40 -4.34 8.47 7.98
C VAL A 40 -4.27 6.99 8.37
N PHE A 41 -3.66 6.17 7.50
CA PHE A 41 -3.39 4.76 7.75
C PHE A 41 -2.31 4.27 6.81
N SER A 42 -1.43 3.41 7.30
CA SER A 42 -0.47 2.68 6.50
C SER A 42 -0.19 1.33 7.15
N SER A 43 0.19 0.36 6.32
CA SER A 43 0.65 -0.93 6.81
C SER A 43 1.75 -1.42 5.89
N THR A 44 2.93 -1.65 6.46
CA THR A 44 4.07 -2.29 5.80
C THR A 44 4.13 -3.78 6.11
N PHE A 45 3.19 -4.29 6.92
CA PHE A 45 3.14 -5.66 7.44
C PHE A 45 4.40 -6.11 8.19
N GLN A 46 5.25 -5.16 8.60
CA GLN A 46 6.39 -5.43 9.47
C GLN A 46 5.91 -6.04 10.78
N ASN A 47 6.71 -6.96 11.33
CA ASN A 47 6.41 -7.71 12.56
C ASN A 47 5.23 -8.69 12.44
N ASP A 48 4.93 -9.19 11.24
CA ASP A 48 3.96 -10.28 11.03
C ASP A 48 2.55 -9.96 11.55
N SER A 49 2.15 -8.68 11.49
CA SER A 49 0.91 -8.21 12.09
C SER A 49 -0.12 -7.79 11.05
N MET A 50 -1.33 -8.33 11.22
CA MET A 50 -2.56 -7.90 10.52
C MET A 50 -3.39 -6.93 11.38
N ALA A 51 -2.81 -6.29 12.40
CA ALA A 51 -3.54 -5.36 13.25
C ALA A 51 -4.23 -4.25 12.42
N GLY A 52 -5.52 -4.03 12.67
CA GLY A 52 -6.34 -3.07 11.94
C GLY A 52 -6.90 -3.55 10.60
N TRP A 53 -6.53 -4.76 10.14
CA TRP A 53 -7.09 -5.37 8.94
C TRP A 53 -8.25 -6.31 9.28
N THR A 54 -9.28 -6.25 8.45
CA THR A 54 -10.39 -7.20 8.43
C THR A 54 -10.33 -8.00 7.14
N VAL A 55 -10.68 -9.27 7.19
CA VAL A 55 -10.72 -10.17 6.02
C VAL A 55 -12.10 -10.82 5.91
N ASN A 56 -12.57 -11.07 4.70
CA ASN A 56 -13.84 -11.78 4.50
C ASN A 56 -13.71 -13.29 4.72
N ARG A 57 -12.50 -13.84 4.56
CA ARG A 57 -12.20 -15.27 4.65
C ARG A 57 -10.82 -15.46 5.30
N PRO A 58 -10.59 -16.57 6.03
CA PRO A 58 -9.31 -16.86 6.69
C PRO A 58 -8.28 -17.43 5.69
N THR A 59 -8.07 -16.75 4.56
CA THR A 59 -7.16 -17.15 3.48
C THR A 59 -5.96 -16.23 3.34
N TRP A 60 -5.89 -15.21 4.20
CA TRP A 60 -4.86 -14.18 4.16
C TRP A 60 -3.80 -14.44 5.23
N SER A 61 -2.54 -14.25 4.87
CA SER A 61 -1.38 -14.37 5.75
C SER A 61 -0.31 -13.35 5.37
N ILE A 62 0.64 -13.08 6.26
CA ILE A 62 1.81 -12.28 5.91
C ILE A 62 2.83 -13.18 5.20
N GLY A 63 3.20 -12.79 3.98
CA GLY A 63 4.38 -13.31 3.30
C GLY A 63 5.61 -12.48 3.69
N ASN A 64 6.77 -13.14 3.72
CA ASN A 64 8.04 -12.47 3.91
C ASN A 64 9.11 -13.04 2.98
N ALA A 65 10.02 -12.19 2.53
CA ALA A 65 11.28 -12.59 1.91
C ALA A 65 12.29 -11.45 1.99
N SER A 66 13.56 -11.77 2.32
CA SER A 66 14.66 -10.80 2.31
C SER A 66 14.36 -9.50 3.09
N GLY A 67 13.68 -9.62 4.24
CA GLY A 67 13.29 -8.49 5.08
C GLY A 67 12.13 -7.63 4.56
N GLN A 68 11.48 -8.03 3.46
CA GLN A 68 10.24 -7.43 2.96
C GLN A 68 9.04 -8.25 3.41
N TYR A 69 7.94 -7.57 3.73
CA TYR A 69 6.70 -8.16 4.20
C TYR A 69 5.53 -7.71 3.32
N TRP A 70 4.57 -8.59 3.10
CA TRP A 70 3.36 -8.26 2.35
C TRP A 70 2.19 -9.13 2.80
N LEU A 71 0.98 -8.60 2.69
CA LEU A 71 -0.22 -9.40 2.85
C LEU A 71 -0.46 -10.26 1.59
N ARG A 72 -0.70 -11.56 1.77
CA ARG A 72 -0.86 -12.53 0.68
C ARG A 72 -2.10 -13.38 0.91
N THR A 73 -2.79 -13.73 -0.17
CA THR A 73 -3.79 -14.81 -0.19
C THR A 73 -3.32 -15.90 -1.16
N THR A 74 -3.50 -17.16 -0.80
CA THR A 74 -3.21 -18.34 -1.64
C THR A 74 -4.48 -19.04 -2.13
N ALA A 75 -5.65 -18.46 -1.85
CA ALA A 75 -6.92 -19.01 -2.33
C ALA A 75 -6.98 -18.99 -3.87
N GLU A 76 -7.24 -20.14 -4.45
CA GLU A 76 -7.30 -20.32 -5.92
C GLU A 76 -8.66 -19.91 -6.50
N ALA A 77 -9.66 -19.70 -5.65
CA ALA A 77 -11.01 -19.35 -6.06
C ALA A 77 -11.76 -18.47 -5.04
N GLY A 78 -12.82 -17.86 -5.54
CA GLY A 78 -13.70 -16.96 -4.79
C GLY A 78 -13.14 -15.55 -4.65
N GLU A 79 -13.99 -14.66 -4.14
CA GLU A 79 -13.59 -13.31 -3.79
C GLU A 79 -12.88 -13.33 -2.43
N ASN A 80 -11.61 -12.97 -2.42
CA ASN A 80 -10.80 -12.87 -1.20
C ASN A 80 -10.39 -11.42 -1.06
N ILE A 81 -10.85 -10.78 0.01
CA ILE A 81 -10.64 -9.35 0.25
C ILE A 81 -10.14 -9.12 1.66
N ALA A 82 -9.29 -8.12 1.78
CA ALA A 82 -8.81 -7.58 3.03
C ALA A 82 -8.98 -6.06 2.99
N TRP A 83 -9.47 -5.47 4.06
CA TRP A 83 -9.65 -4.02 4.15
C TRP A 83 -9.29 -3.50 5.53
N ALA A 84 -8.92 -2.23 5.58
CA ALA A 84 -8.59 -1.51 6.78
C ALA A 84 -9.04 -0.05 6.64
N GLY A 85 -8.95 0.71 7.72
CA GLY A 85 -9.35 2.11 7.76
C GLY A 85 -10.70 2.33 8.44
N GLN A 86 -11.28 3.50 8.21
CA GLN A 86 -12.47 3.97 8.94
C GLN A 86 -13.59 4.37 7.98
N SER A 87 -14.83 4.02 8.34
CA SER A 87 -16.03 4.26 7.52
C SER A 87 -16.34 5.74 7.31
N HIS A 88 -15.87 6.62 8.20
CA HIS A 88 -16.10 8.06 8.11
C HIS A 88 -15.18 8.78 7.10
N TRP A 89 -14.21 8.09 6.48
CA TRP A 89 -13.34 8.71 5.48
C TRP A 89 -14.11 9.01 4.18
N SER A 90 -14.15 10.29 3.80
CA SER A 90 -14.91 10.74 2.62
C SER A 90 -14.04 11.32 1.50
N ARG A 91 -12.82 11.78 1.81
CA ARG A 91 -11.84 12.31 0.84
C ARG A 91 -10.46 11.77 1.20
N TYR A 92 -9.89 10.93 0.34
CA TYR A 92 -8.58 10.30 0.58
C TYR A 92 -8.03 9.70 -0.71
N ALA A 93 -6.75 9.35 -0.70
CA ALA A 93 -6.16 8.49 -1.72
C ALA A 93 -5.80 7.14 -1.09
N VAL A 94 -5.95 6.07 -1.86
CA VAL A 94 -5.44 4.73 -1.52
C VAL A 94 -4.34 4.40 -2.50
N GLU A 95 -3.20 3.95 -1.99
CA GLU A 95 -2.08 3.46 -2.78
C GLU A 95 -1.60 2.13 -2.21
N SER A 96 -1.27 1.19 -3.08
CA SER A 96 -0.64 -0.08 -2.67
C SER A 96 0.18 -0.68 -3.80
N LYS A 97 1.22 -1.43 -3.43
CA LYS A 97 1.94 -2.32 -4.35
C LYS A 97 1.22 -3.66 -4.40
N VAL A 98 0.87 -4.12 -5.59
CA VAL A 98 0.14 -5.37 -5.84
C VAL A 98 0.93 -6.25 -6.79
N ARG A 99 1.00 -7.54 -6.48
CA ARG A 99 1.55 -8.58 -7.37
C ARG A 99 0.53 -9.68 -7.54
N ILE A 100 0.28 -10.06 -8.79
CA ILE A 100 -0.59 -11.18 -9.14
C ILE A 100 0.31 -12.32 -9.60
N GLU A 101 0.25 -13.46 -8.92
CA GLU A 101 1.15 -14.60 -9.17
C GLU A 101 0.61 -15.52 -10.26
N HIS A 102 -0.72 -15.66 -10.35
CA HIS A 102 -1.37 -16.52 -11.34
C HIS A 102 -1.52 -15.79 -12.69
N PRO A 103 -1.10 -16.38 -13.83
CA PRO A 103 -1.18 -15.75 -15.16
C PRO A 103 -2.59 -15.38 -15.64
N LEU A 104 -3.62 -16.04 -15.10
CA LEU A 104 -5.03 -15.72 -15.36
C LEU A 104 -5.72 -15.07 -14.15
N GLY A 105 -4.93 -14.63 -13.17
CA GLY A 105 -5.43 -14.03 -11.94
C GLY A 105 -5.86 -12.58 -12.13
N ASN A 106 -6.53 -12.06 -11.10
CA ASN A 106 -6.82 -10.64 -10.95
C ASN A 106 -6.59 -10.23 -9.49
N GLY A 107 -6.26 -8.95 -9.29
CA GLY A 107 -5.93 -8.42 -7.98
C GLY A 107 -5.83 -6.91 -8.01
N GLY A 108 -6.08 -6.27 -6.87
CA GLY A 108 -6.28 -4.83 -6.85
C GLY A 108 -6.36 -4.21 -5.47
N ILE A 109 -6.82 -2.97 -5.45
CA ILE A 109 -7.08 -2.19 -4.24
C ILE A 109 -8.57 -1.96 -4.05
N LEU A 110 -8.99 -1.95 -2.80
CA LEU A 110 -10.36 -1.61 -2.39
C LEU A 110 -10.41 -0.20 -1.83
N PHE A 111 -11.55 0.45 -2.02
CA PHE A 111 -11.85 1.75 -1.42
C PHE A 111 -13.35 1.93 -1.22
N ARG A 112 -13.73 2.85 -0.34
CA ARG A 112 -15.10 3.05 0.16
C ARG A 112 -15.74 1.74 0.64
N VAL A 113 -14.96 0.94 1.36
CA VAL A 113 -15.42 -0.33 1.93
C VAL A 113 -16.32 -0.04 3.12
N THR A 114 -17.56 -0.54 3.07
CA THR A 114 -18.46 -0.58 4.22
C THR A 114 -18.45 -1.96 4.85
N ASP A 115 -18.49 -2.99 4.00
CA ASP A 115 -18.45 -4.41 4.35
C ASP A 115 -18.03 -5.23 3.12
N ALA A 116 -18.04 -6.57 3.24
CA ALA A 116 -17.68 -7.49 2.15
C ALA A 116 -18.64 -7.49 0.94
N ASN A 117 -19.78 -6.82 1.05
CA ASN A 117 -20.82 -6.72 0.03
C ASN A 117 -20.94 -5.32 -0.58
N ASN A 118 -20.21 -4.33 -0.06
CA ASN A 118 -20.32 -2.92 -0.42
C ASN A 118 -18.95 -2.23 -0.45
N PHE A 119 -18.38 -2.07 -1.66
CA PHE A 119 -17.07 -1.44 -1.88
C PHE A 119 -16.87 -1.03 -3.35
N TYR A 120 -15.78 -0.33 -3.64
CA TYR A 120 -15.22 -0.20 -4.99
C TYR A 120 -13.92 -1.00 -5.08
N LEU A 121 -13.66 -1.57 -6.26
CA LEU A 121 -12.46 -2.37 -6.56
C LEU A 121 -11.81 -1.83 -7.82
N PHE A 122 -10.57 -1.40 -7.72
CA PHE A 122 -9.72 -1.13 -8.87
C PHE A 122 -8.66 -2.23 -8.98
N ARG A 123 -8.71 -3.01 -10.06
CA ARG A 123 -7.88 -4.21 -10.23
C ARG A 123 -7.18 -4.27 -11.58
N LEU A 124 -6.10 -5.03 -11.61
CA LEU A 124 -5.52 -5.58 -12.84
C LEU A 124 -6.10 -6.99 -13.05
N ASN A 125 -6.47 -7.29 -14.29
CA ASN A 125 -6.99 -8.58 -14.70
C ASN A 125 -6.11 -9.15 -15.83
N LEU A 126 -5.30 -10.15 -15.52
CA LEU A 126 -4.31 -10.68 -16.46
C LEU A 126 -4.97 -11.56 -17.53
N ALA A 127 -6.10 -12.19 -17.22
CA ALA A 127 -6.85 -12.99 -18.19
C ALA A 127 -7.44 -12.12 -19.32
N THR A 128 -7.85 -10.88 -19.01
CA THR A 128 -8.42 -9.95 -20.00
C THR A 128 -7.44 -8.89 -20.49
N GLY A 129 -6.28 -8.73 -19.83
CA GLY A 129 -5.29 -7.69 -20.14
C GLY A 129 -5.72 -6.28 -19.75
N LYS A 130 -6.73 -6.15 -18.87
CA LYS A 130 -7.37 -4.88 -18.53
C LYS A 130 -7.08 -4.42 -17.11
N ALA A 131 -7.07 -3.10 -16.94
CA ALA A 131 -7.32 -2.46 -15.66
C ALA A 131 -8.83 -2.18 -15.56
N GLU A 132 -9.46 -2.61 -14.47
CA GLU A 132 -10.91 -2.62 -14.32
C GLU A 132 -11.32 -1.96 -13.01
N LEU A 133 -12.32 -1.08 -13.08
CA LEU A 133 -12.98 -0.47 -11.94
C LEU A 133 -14.38 -1.07 -11.79
N TYR A 134 -14.63 -1.68 -10.64
CA TYR A 134 -15.93 -2.21 -10.24
C TYR A 134 -16.51 -1.45 -9.05
N LYS A 135 -17.83 -1.47 -8.96
CA LYS A 135 -18.59 -1.18 -7.74
C LYS A 135 -19.30 -2.45 -7.29
N LYS A 136 -19.15 -2.81 -6.02
CA LYS A 136 -19.97 -3.83 -5.36
C LYS A 136 -21.07 -3.18 -4.55
N THR A 137 -22.31 -3.63 -4.73
CA THR A 137 -23.45 -3.17 -3.93
C THR A 137 -24.37 -4.34 -3.67
N ALA A 138 -24.71 -4.55 -2.40
CA ALA A 138 -25.54 -5.69 -1.96
C ALA A 138 -25.03 -7.05 -2.53
N GLY A 139 -23.71 -7.24 -2.56
CA GLY A 139 -23.10 -8.49 -3.02
C GLY A 139 -22.82 -8.58 -4.53
N GLN A 140 -23.36 -7.65 -5.34
CA GLN A 140 -23.25 -7.69 -6.79
C GLN A 140 -22.15 -6.76 -7.30
N LEU A 141 -21.19 -7.30 -8.06
CA LEU A 141 -20.14 -6.53 -8.73
C LEU A 141 -20.64 -6.04 -10.09
N VAL A 142 -20.58 -4.73 -10.31
CA VAL A 142 -20.90 -4.07 -11.57
C VAL A 142 -19.66 -3.36 -12.08
N LEU A 143 -19.29 -3.62 -13.34
CA LEU A 143 -18.19 -2.92 -14.01
C LEU A 143 -18.59 -1.46 -14.23
N VAL A 144 -17.74 -0.54 -13.76
CA VAL A 144 -17.92 0.91 -13.93
C VAL A 144 -17.12 1.41 -15.13
N LYS A 145 -15.88 0.94 -15.27
CA LYS A 145 -14.97 1.34 -16.34
C LYS A 145 -13.84 0.34 -16.50
N ASP A 146 -13.32 0.20 -17.71
CA ASP A 146 -12.08 -0.53 -17.98
C ASP A 146 -11.17 0.21 -18.98
N ALA A 147 -9.92 -0.20 -19.01
CA ALA A 147 -8.93 0.24 -19.99
C ALA A 147 -7.90 -0.89 -20.24
N ALA A 148 -7.36 -0.97 -21.46
CA ALA A 148 -6.23 -1.86 -21.74
C ALA A 148 -4.99 -1.39 -20.98
N TYR A 149 -4.26 -2.32 -20.35
CA TYR A 149 -3.04 -2.02 -19.60
C TYR A 149 -1.90 -3.04 -19.81
N GLY A 150 -2.22 -4.33 -20.01
CA GLY A 150 -1.20 -5.34 -20.31
C GLY A 150 -0.30 -5.73 -19.13
N ALA A 151 -0.88 -5.97 -17.94
CA ALA A 151 -0.13 -6.46 -16.79
C ALA A 151 0.36 -7.91 -16.97
N SER A 152 1.47 -8.25 -16.33
CA SER A 152 2.09 -9.59 -16.34
C SER A 152 2.12 -10.20 -14.94
N ALA A 153 2.12 -11.54 -14.88
CA ALA A 153 2.25 -12.26 -13.62
C ALA A 153 3.62 -12.03 -12.98
N ASN A 154 3.68 -12.13 -11.65
CA ASN A 154 4.88 -12.01 -10.84
C ASN A 154 5.59 -10.64 -10.91
N VAL A 155 4.89 -9.61 -11.39
CA VAL A 155 5.37 -8.21 -11.40
C VAL A 155 4.64 -7.39 -10.35
N TRP A 156 5.37 -6.55 -9.61
CA TRP A 156 4.80 -5.58 -8.67
C TRP A 156 4.35 -4.33 -9.42
N TYR A 157 3.09 -3.95 -9.24
CA TYR A 157 2.49 -2.72 -9.76
C TYR A 157 2.07 -1.81 -8.60
N THR A 158 2.32 -0.51 -8.72
CA THR A 158 1.72 0.48 -7.81
C THR A 158 0.35 0.88 -8.36
N LEU A 159 -0.70 0.56 -7.60
CA LEU A 159 -2.06 1.00 -7.90
C LEU A 159 -2.42 2.17 -6.98
N LYS A 160 -3.05 3.19 -7.56
CA LYS A 160 -3.53 4.37 -6.83
C LYS A 160 -4.97 4.69 -7.23
N ALA A 161 -5.81 5.02 -6.25
CA ALA A 161 -7.16 5.52 -6.44
C ALA A 161 -7.38 6.78 -5.60
N GLU A 162 -7.97 7.81 -6.20
CA GLU A 162 -8.32 9.06 -5.50
C GLU A 162 -9.83 9.10 -5.28
N VAL A 163 -10.22 9.15 -4.01
CA VAL A 163 -11.61 9.21 -3.58
C VAL A 163 -11.96 10.66 -3.29
N LYS A 164 -12.79 11.25 -4.16
CA LYS A 164 -13.37 12.58 -3.94
C LYS A 164 -14.65 12.46 -3.12
N ARG A 165 -15.07 13.56 -2.49
CA ARG A 165 -16.36 13.65 -1.82
C ARG A 165 -17.48 13.55 -2.87
N ASN A 166 -18.58 12.87 -2.54
CA ASN A 166 -19.79 12.95 -3.37
C ASN A 166 -20.50 14.26 -3.02
N GLU A 167 -20.16 15.37 -3.67
CA GLU A 167 -20.92 16.61 -3.55
C GLU A 167 -21.59 16.94 -4.87
N VAL A 168 -22.90 17.17 -4.80
CA VAL A 168 -23.66 17.90 -5.82
C VAL A 168 -23.89 19.27 -5.22
N HIS A 169 -23.24 20.29 -5.76
CA HIS A 169 -23.59 21.68 -5.47
C HIS A 169 -24.73 22.06 -6.41
N GLY A 170 -25.81 22.60 -5.85
CA GLY A 170 -26.93 23.18 -6.60
C GLY A 170 -26.59 24.55 -7.17
#